data_AF-A0A1T4QTF0-F1
#
_entry.id   AF-A0A1T4QTF0-F1
#
_cell.length_a   1.000
_cell.length_b   1.000
_cell.length_c   1.000
_cell.angle_alpha   90.00
_cell.angle_beta   90.00
_cell.angle_gamma   90.00
#
_symmetry.space_group_name_H-M   'P 1'
#
loop_
_entity.id
_entity.type
_entity.pdbx_description
1 polymer ?
#
loop_
_entity_poly.entity_id
_entity_poly.type
_entity_poly.pdbx_seq_one_letter_code
_entity_poly.pdbx_strand_id
1 'polypeptide(L)'
;MKKLILATLILSLGTSVFAKEIIQQPVVEEVQEEVVEIAPVEAVVEPVKEQKRDTHIYFKAGANLISRYSEYKDKGLYGDPEQKITKGKTKGFGYELAIEGTKDVTDNLEMGLGIAYQNNNEFKKYSYMIEQESESTTFGKYNSVPVYLTGKYNFNTDSNWKPYIKANLGYSFNIQEKDVKNYYENGRDSYKLKVKNGVYAGIGTGVEYDNFLVDLTYSVNYAKATIHGDNAKTKSQRLDYGRIVLSVGYKLDI
;
A
#
# COMPACT_ATOMS: atom_id res chain seq x y z
N MET A 1 -0.26 -0.91 -29.61
CA MET A 1 -1.51 -1.56 -29.13
C MET A 1 -1.62 -1.36 -27.63
N LYS A 2 -2.58 -0.55 -27.17
CA LYS A 2 -2.82 -0.21 -25.76
C LYS A 2 -3.90 -1.16 -25.22
N LYS A 3 -3.71 -1.80 -24.07
CA LYS A 3 -4.78 -2.50 -23.35
C LYS A 3 -5.06 -1.71 -22.06
N LEU A 4 -6.25 -1.13 -22.01
CA LEU A 4 -6.84 -0.43 -20.87
C LEU A 4 -7.73 -1.47 -20.17
N ILE A 5 -7.55 -1.70 -18.87
CA ILE A 5 -8.49 -2.47 -18.06
C ILE A 5 -9.04 -1.50 -17.01
N LEU A 6 -10.32 -1.20 -17.16
CA LEU A 6 -11.12 -0.34 -16.28
C LEU A 6 -12.01 -1.27 -15.45
N ALA A 7 -11.91 -1.21 -14.12
CA ALA A 7 -12.83 -1.88 -13.21
C ALA A 7 -13.55 -0.79 -12.41
N THR A 8 -14.86 -0.70 -12.62
CA THR A 8 -15.77 0.23 -11.93
C THR A 8 -16.55 -0.58 -10.90
N LEU A 9 -16.57 -0.13 -9.64
CA LEU A 9 -17.42 -0.71 -8.59
C LEU A 9 -18.32 0.41 -8.04
N ILE A 10 -19.64 0.20 -8.12
CA ILE A 10 -20.69 1.11 -7.65
C ILE A 10 -21.12 0.63 -6.25
N LEU A 11 -21.13 1.52 -5.26
CA LEU A 11 -21.69 1.28 -3.92
C LEU A 11 -23.03 2.02 -3.80
N SER A 12 -24.10 1.33 -3.45
CA SER A 12 -25.37 1.93 -3.04
C SER A 12 -25.61 1.69 -1.54
N LEU A 13 -25.73 2.78 -0.77
CA LEU A 13 -26.06 2.78 0.67
C LEU A 13 -27.59 2.77 0.88
N GLY A 14 -28.07 1.94 1.79
CA GLY A 14 -29.43 1.98 2.31
C GLY A 14 -29.40 2.11 3.84
N THR A 15 -30.03 3.15 4.37
CA THR A 15 -30.21 3.39 5.81
C THR A 15 -31.65 3.06 6.22
N SER A 16 -31.85 2.48 7.39
CA SER A 16 -33.15 2.50 8.07
C SER A 16 -32.98 2.81 9.56
N VAL A 17 -33.67 3.87 9.99
CA VAL A 17 -33.84 4.35 11.37
C VAL A 17 -35.20 3.88 11.86
N PHE A 18 -35.31 3.41 13.10
CA PHE A 18 -36.59 3.31 13.81
C PHE A 18 -36.46 3.96 15.19
N ALA A 19 -37.18 5.07 15.38
CA ALA A 19 -37.47 5.67 16.69
C ALA A 19 -38.89 5.24 17.11
N LYS A 20 -39.08 4.90 18.38
CA LYS A 20 -40.40 4.54 18.95
C LYS A 20 -40.81 5.64 19.93
N GLU A 21 -41.95 6.28 19.64
CA GLU A 21 -42.59 7.31 20.47
C GLU A 21 -43.20 6.74 21.76
N ILE A 22 -43.16 7.59 22.80
CA ILE A 22 -43.76 7.41 24.12
C ILE A 22 -45.19 7.99 24.08
N ILE A 23 -46.16 7.28 24.65
CA ILE A 23 -47.47 7.86 25.00
C ILE A 23 -47.69 7.67 26.50
N GLN A 24 -47.92 8.79 27.18
CA GLN A 24 -48.27 8.92 28.58
C GLN A 24 -49.79 9.08 28.72
N GLN A 25 -50.39 8.47 29.75
CA GLN A 25 -51.74 8.80 30.22
C GLN A 25 -51.76 8.92 31.76
N PRO A 26 -52.70 9.69 32.35
CA PRO A 26 -52.52 10.31 33.66
C PRO A 26 -53.31 9.66 34.82
N VAL A 27 -52.70 9.75 36.02
CA VAL A 27 -53.22 10.01 37.39
C VAL A 27 -54.36 9.15 37.95
N VAL A 28 -54.13 8.54 39.14
CA VAL A 28 -54.95 8.71 40.37
C VAL A 28 -54.04 8.51 41.61
N GLU A 29 -54.12 9.43 42.56
CA GLU A 29 -53.50 9.41 43.90
C GLU A 29 -54.22 8.43 44.84
N GLU A 30 -53.46 7.61 45.56
CA GLU A 30 -53.93 7.00 46.81
C GLU A 30 -52.76 6.98 47.80
N VAL A 31 -52.93 7.71 48.92
CA VAL A 31 -51.98 7.77 50.03
C VAL A 31 -52.28 6.61 50.97
N GLN A 32 -51.33 5.70 51.15
CA GLN A 32 -51.27 4.79 52.29
C GLN A 32 -49.85 4.81 52.86
N GLU A 33 -49.72 5.13 54.14
CA GLU A 33 -48.46 5.04 54.91
C GLU A 33 -48.11 3.57 55.13
N GLU A 34 -46.91 3.12 54.72
CA GLU A 34 -46.39 1.84 55.20
C GLU A 34 -44.85 1.80 55.22
N VAL A 35 -44.32 1.58 56.42
CA VAL A 35 -43.04 0.98 56.85
C VAL A 35 -41.80 1.25 55.98
N VAL A 36 -40.84 1.98 56.56
CA VAL A 36 -39.46 2.07 56.05
C VAL A 36 -38.76 0.72 56.24
N GLU A 37 -38.90 -0.15 55.26
CA GLU A 37 -37.98 -1.26 55.07
C GLU A 37 -36.84 -0.75 54.17
N ILE A 38 -35.62 -0.70 54.72
CA ILE A 38 -34.43 -0.31 53.97
C ILE A 38 -34.15 -1.44 52.97
N ALA A 39 -34.66 -1.30 51.75
CA ALA A 39 -34.34 -2.20 50.66
C ALA A 39 -32.80 -2.23 50.46
N PRO A 40 -32.20 -3.40 50.20
CA PRO A 40 -30.80 -3.43 49.80
C PRO A 40 -30.67 -2.57 48.55
N VAL A 41 -29.71 -1.63 48.56
CA VAL A 41 -29.35 -0.86 47.37
C VAL A 41 -28.89 -1.87 46.34
N GLU A 42 -29.78 -2.27 45.43
CA GLU A 42 -29.39 -2.95 44.21
C GLU A 42 -28.47 -1.99 43.48
N ALA A 43 -27.17 -2.29 43.49
CA ALA A 43 -26.22 -1.62 42.62
C ALA A 43 -26.76 -1.80 41.20
N VAL A 44 -27.26 -0.71 40.61
CA VAL A 44 -27.51 -0.63 39.18
C VAL A 44 -26.15 -0.80 38.51
N VAL A 45 -25.81 -2.05 38.20
CA VAL A 45 -24.67 -2.35 37.34
C VAL A 45 -25.11 -1.87 35.96
N GLU A 46 -24.75 -0.63 35.62
CA GLU A 46 -24.90 -0.17 34.25
C GLU A 46 -24.28 -1.23 33.33
N PRO A 47 -24.97 -1.69 32.27
CA PRO A 47 -24.37 -2.61 31.34
C PRO A 47 -23.13 -1.92 30.77
N VAL A 48 -21.96 -2.52 31.01
CA VAL A 48 -20.70 -2.09 30.40
C VAL A 48 -20.97 -2.02 28.91
N LYS A 49 -21.07 -0.80 28.36
CA LYS A 49 -21.21 -0.62 26.91
C LYS A 49 -20.02 -1.31 26.29
N GLU A 50 -20.28 -2.43 25.62
CA GLU A 50 -19.26 -3.14 24.86
C GLU A 50 -18.69 -2.14 23.85
N GLN A 51 -17.46 -1.71 24.08
CA GLN A 51 -16.81 -0.71 23.27
C GLN A 51 -16.54 -1.36 21.92
N LYS A 52 -17.40 -1.10 20.93
CA LYS A 52 -17.24 -1.59 19.57
C LYS A 52 -15.92 -1.05 19.03
N ARG A 53 -14.90 -1.91 19.00
CA ARG A 53 -13.58 -1.59 18.44
C ARG A 53 -13.70 -1.61 16.92
N ASP A 54 -14.08 -0.47 16.37
CA ASP A 54 -14.28 -0.27 14.94
C ASP A 54 -13.01 0.20 14.23
N THR A 55 -11.94 0.45 14.98
CA THR A 55 -10.67 0.99 14.49
C THR A 55 -9.58 -0.05 14.63
N HIS A 56 -8.80 -0.23 13.56
CA HIS A 56 -7.77 -1.26 13.48
C HIS A 56 -6.44 -0.63 13.08
N ILE A 57 -5.36 -1.06 13.74
CA ILE A 57 -3.99 -0.70 13.37
C ILE A 57 -3.25 -1.96 12.96
N TYR A 58 -2.69 -1.93 11.77
CA TYR A 58 -1.93 -3.02 11.18
C TYR A 58 -0.46 -2.67 11.11
N PHE A 59 0.38 -3.57 11.62
CA PHE A 59 1.83 -3.55 11.38
C PHE A 59 2.18 -4.67 10.43
N LYS A 60 2.87 -4.36 9.33
CA LYS A 60 3.18 -5.34 8.28
C LYS A 60 4.64 -5.30 7.89
N ALA A 61 5.21 -6.48 7.67
CA ALA A 61 6.53 -6.66 7.10
C ALA A 61 6.41 -7.54 5.84
N GLY A 62 6.88 -7.03 4.71
CA GLY A 62 6.76 -7.65 3.40
C GLY A 62 8.09 -7.92 2.72
N ALA A 63 8.17 -9.01 1.97
CA ALA A 63 9.31 -9.37 1.14
C ALA A 63 8.92 -9.37 -0.34
N ASN A 64 9.75 -8.77 -1.18
CA ASN A 64 9.54 -8.72 -2.63
C ASN A 64 9.90 -10.07 -3.25
N LEU A 65 8.90 -10.85 -3.65
CA LEU A 65 9.12 -12.14 -4.31
C LEU A 65 9.57 -11.95 -5.77
N ILE A 66 8.89 -11.05 -6.48
CA ILE A 66 9.15 -10.75 -7.89
C ILE A 66 9.06 -9.25 -8.06
N SER A 67 10.02 -8.65 -8.75
CA SER A 67 9.97 -7.23 -9.06
C SER A 67 10.55 -6.92 -10.43
N ARG A 68 10.07 -5.84 -11.05
CA ARG A 68 10.52 -5.36 -12.36
C ARG A 68 10.40 -3.84 -12.44
N TYR A 69 11.37 -3.22 -13.08
CA TYR A 69 11.27 -1.83 -13.54
C TYR A 69 10.73 -1.77 -14.97
N SER A 70 10.14 -0.64 -15.36
CA SER A 70 9.74 -0.40 -16.75
C SER A 70 10.94 -0.51 -17.69
N GLU A 71 10.75 -1.21 -18.82
CA GLU A 71 11.79 -1.36 -19.84
C GLU A 71 12.12 -0.01 -20.48
N TYR A 72 13.41 0.21 -20.76
CA TYR A 72 13.88 1.32 -21.57
C TYR A 72 14.14 0.86 -22.99
N LYS A 73 13.57 1.59 -23.95
CA LYS A 73 13.92 1.51 -25.36
C LYS A 73 14.40 2.89 -25.77
N ASP A 74 15.68 3.03 -26.11
CA ASP A 74 16.08 4.23 -26.86
C ASP A 74 15.72 4.02 -28.32
N LYS A 75 15.15 5.06 -28.92
CA LYS A 75 15.21 5.19 -30.37
C LYS A 75 16.50 5.98 -30.61
N GLY A 76 17.50 5.32 -31.17
CA GLY A 76 18.78 5.97 -31.49
C GLY A 76 18.55 7.29 -32.23
N LEU A 77 19.46 8.24 -32.05
CA LEU A 77 19.52 9.40 -32.93
C LEU A 77 19.90 8.91 -34.33
N TYR A 78 19.18 9.35 -35.36
CA TYR A 78 19.44 9.05 -36.77
C TYR A 78 19.46 7.55 -37.15
N GLY A 79 18.27 6.97 -37.33
CA GLY A 79 18.12 5.73 -38.12
C GLY A 79 18.71 4.43 -37.52
N ASP A 80 19.34 4.50 -36.35
CA ASP A 80 19.87 3.32 -35.65
C ASP A 80 18.73 2.44 -35.10
N PRO A 81 18.87 1.09 -35.12
CA PRO A 81 17.86 0.18 -34.60
C PRO A 81 17.63 0.41 -33.09
N GLU A 82 16.38 0.24 -32.63
CA GLU A 82 15.98 0.44 -31.22
C GLU A 82 16.91 -0.35 -30.26
N GLN A 83 17.77 0.36 -29.53
CA GLN A 83 18.65 -0.26 -28.55
C GLN A 83 17.95 -0.32 -27.18
N LYS A 84 17.72 -1.55 -26.69
CA LYS A 84 17.15 -1.82 -25.36
C LYS A 84 18.26 -1.65 -24.30
N ILE A 85 18.34 -0.48 -23.66
CA ILE A 85 19.37 -0.22 -22.63
C ILE A 85 19.10 -0.97 -21.32
N THR A 86 17.83 -1.31 -21.00
CA THR A 86 17.52 -2.18 -19.84
C THR A 86 16.32 -3.07 -20.09
N LYS A 87 16.45 -4.36 -19.68
CA LYS A 87 15.34 -5.35 -19.71
C LYS A 87 14.42 -5.25 -18.48
N GLY A 88 14.53 -4.20 -17.66
CA GLY A 88 13.70 -4.01 -16.46
C GLY A 88 13.90 -5.05 -15.34
N LYS A 89 14.91 -5.94 -15.47
CA LYS A 89 15.16 -7.01 -14.50
C LYS A 89 15.81 -6.47 -13.23
N THR A 90 15.40 -7.01 -12.09
CA THR A 90 15.94 -6.66 -10.78
C THR A 90 16.84 -7.76 -10.22
N LYS A 91 17.62 -7.43 -9.20
CA LYS A 91 18.43 -8.36 -8.41
C LYS A 91 18.44 -7.94 -6.93
N GLY A 92 18.91 -8.84 -6.07
CA GLY A 92 19.01 -8.60 -4.63
C GLY A 92 17.67 -8.74 -3.92
N PHE A 93 17.69 -8.55 -2.60
CA PHE A 93 16.50 -8.62 -1.75
C PHE A 93 15.84 -7.24 -1.62
N GLY A 94 14.51 -7.21 -1.69
CA GLY A 94 13.70 -6.02 -1.45
C GLY A 94 12.64 -6.34 -0.40
N TYR A 95 12.30 -5.36 0.42
CA TYR A 95 11.34 -5.51 1.52
C TYR A 95 10.55 -4.23 1.74
N GLU A 96 9.43 -4.34 2.43
CA GLU A 96 8.64 -3.20 2.90
C GLU A 96 8.20 -3.35 4.35
N LEU A 97 8.09 -2.24 5.05
CA LEU A 97 7.51 -2.13 6.39
C LEU A 97 6.35 -1.15 6.29
N ALA A 98 5.15 -1.55 6.70
CA ALA A 98 3.96 -0.74 6.57
C ALA A 98 3.18 -0.64 7.89
N ILE A 99 2.56 0.52 8.09
CA ILE A 99 1.58 0.77 9.12
C ILE A 99 0.31 1.24 8.42
N GLU A 100 -0.82 0.55 8.67
CA GLU A 100 -2.13 0.91 8.12
C GLU A 100 -3.12 1.11 9.29
N GLY A 101 -3.77 2.27 9.35
CA GLY A 101 -4.88 2.53 10.27
C GLY A 101 -6.19 2.51 9.50
N THR A 102 -7.10 1.59 9.82
CA THR A 102 -8.40 1.43 9.15
C THR A 102 -9.55 1.55 10.14
N LYS A 103 -10.74 1.81 9.59
CA LYS A 103 -12.01 1.79 10.31
C LYS A 103 -13.03 0.98 9.53
N ASP A 104 -13.88 0.26 10.24
CA ASP A 104 -15.05 -0.41 9.67
C ASP A 104 -16.03 0.63 9.10
N VAL A 105 -16.22 0.60 7.78
CA VAL A 105 -17.24 1.40 7.07
C VAL A 105 -18.55 0.61 6.97
N THR A 106 -18.43 -0.70 6.76
CA THR A 106 -19.52 -1.68 6.84
C THR A 106 -18.97 -2.96 7.48
N ASP A 107 -19.82 -3.91 7.81
CA ASP A 107 -19.41 -5.19 8.43
C ASP A 107 -18.38 -5.98 7.59
N ASN A 108 -18.28 -5.71 6.28
CA ASN A 108 -17.35 -6.37 5.37
C ASN A 108 -16.29 -5.43 4.78
N LEU A 109 -16.38 -4.11 5.01
CA LEU A 109 -15.51 -3.13 4.35
C LEU A 109 -14.82 -2.25 5.38
N GLU A 110 -13.49 -2.33 5.38
CA GLU A 110 -12.61 -1.44 6.11
C GLU A 110 -12.01 -0.41 5.15
N MET A 111 -11.89 0.83 5.60
CA MET A 111 -11.17 1.88 4.85
C MET A 111 -10.24 2.65 5.78
N GLY A 112 -9.14 3.16 5.23
CA GLY A 112 -8.17 3.86 6.05
C GLY A 112 -7.00 4.44 5.29
N LEU A 113 -5.96 4.77 6.06
CA LEU A 113 -4.72 5.36 5.59
C LEU A 113 -3.54 4.45 5.96
N GLY A 114 -2.55 4.39 5.08
CA GLY A 114 -1.33 3.66 5.29
C GLY A 114 -0.10 4.45 4.88
N ILE A 115 1.00 4.14 5.54
CA ILE A 115 2.34 4.57 5.16
C ILE A 115 3.24 3.34 5.11
N ALA A 116 4.16 3.29 4.15
CA ALA A 116 5.14 2.23 4.07
C ALA A 116 6.54 2.77 3.80
N TYR A 117 7.56 2.13 4.34
CA TYR A 117 8.94 2.24 3.87
C TYR A 117 9.24 1.07 2.94
N GLN A 118 9.79 1.35 1.76
CA GLN A 118 10.01 0.37 0.70
C GLN A 118 11.48 0.39 0.27
N ASN A 119 12.18 -0.68 0.60
CA ASN A 119 13.53 -0.94 0.14
C ASN A 119 13.48 -1.70 -1.19
N ASN A 120 13.55 -0.97 -2.30
CA ASN A 120 13.35 -1.55 -3.63
C ASN A 120 14.53 -2.45 -4.04
N ASN A 121 14.27 -3.45 -4.90
CA ASN A 121 15.34 -4.26 -5.46
C ASN A 121 16.25 -3.42 -6.39
N GLU A 122 17.51 -3.80 -6.51
CA GLU A 122 18.46 -3.14 -7.40
C GLU A 122 18.20 -3.50 -8.86
N PHE A 123 18.61 -2.64 -9.79
CA PHE A 123 18.67 -3.00 -11.20
C PHE A 123 19.71 -4.11 -11.42
N LYS A 124 19.36 -5.13 -12.23
CA LYS A 124 20.37 -6.10 -12.67
C LYS A 124 21.36 -5.37 -13.59
N LYS A 125 22.66 -5.53 -13.34
CA LYS A 125 23.73 -4.95 -14.17
C LYS A 125 23.51 -5.36 -15.64
N TYR A 126 23.63 -4.40 -16.53
CA TYR A 126 23.68 -4.66 -17.97
C TYR A 126 25.14 -4.49 -18.40
N SER A 127 25.75 -5.58 -18.84
CA SER A 127 27.06 -5.56 -19.47
C SER A 127 26.85 -5.60 -20.97
N TYR A 128 27.47 -4.68 -21.69
CA TYR A 128 27.53 -4.70 -23.15
C TYR A 128 29.00 -4.67 -23.56
N MET A 129 29.32 -5.27 -24.70
CA MET A 129 30.65 -5.20 -25.29
C MET A 129 30.60 -4.12 -26.37
N ILE A 130 31.39 -3.06 -26.25
CA ILE A 130 31.66 -2.11 -27.34
C ILE A 130 33.14 -2.27 -27.67
N GLU A 131 33.45 -2.52 -28.96
CA GLU A 131 34.82 -2.48 -29.50
C GLU A 131 35.89 -3.30 -28.73
N GLN A 132 35.53 -4.51 -28.27
CA GLN A 132 36.39 -5.42 -27.48
C GLN A 132 36.72 -4.97 -26.04
N GLU A 133 36.17 -3.84 -25.57
CA GLU A 133 36.27 -3.41 -24.18
C GLU A 133 34.98 -3.74 -23.40
N SER A 134 35.15 -4.18 -22.16
CA SER A 134 34.06 -4.61 -21.27
C SER A 134 33.49 -3.41 -20.51
N GLU A 135 32.50 -2.73 -21.06
CA GLU A 135 31.79 -1.67 -20.33
C GLU A 135 30.62 -2.24 -19.51
N SER A 136 30.48 -1.74 -18.27
CA SER A 136 29.33 -2.10 -17.43
C SER A 136 28.68 -0.87 -16.82
N THR A 137 27.38 -0.73 -17.05
CA THR A 137 26.54 0.32 -16.46
C THR A 137 25.75 -0.26 -15.29
N THR A 138 25.90 0.36 -14.12
CA THR A 138 25.03 0.10 -12.97
C THR A 138 24.08 1.26 -12.79
N PHE A 139 22.79 1.03 -13.05
CA PHE A 139 21.74 1.97 -12.69
C PHE A 139 21.57 2.01 -11.16
N GLY A 140 21.52 3.22 -10.61
CA GLY A 140 21.31 3.42 -9.19
C GLY A 140 19.94 2.95 -8.72
N LYS A 141 19.90 2.44 -7.48
CA LYS A 141 18.69 2.10 -6.74
C LYS A 141 18.07 3.36 -6.14
N TYR A 142 16.74 3.38 -6.01
CA TYR A 142 16.02 4.32 -5.15
C TYR A 142 15.10 3.54 -4.22
N ASN A 143 14.83 4.08 -3.04
CA ASN A 143 13.83 3.58 -2.11
C ASN A 143 12.57 4.45 -2.19
N SER A 144 11.46 3.96 -1.64
CA SER A 144 10.18 4.65 -1.75
C SER A 144 9.48 4.70 -0.40
N VAL A 145 8.75 5.78 -0.15
CA VAL A 145 7.88 5.95 1.01
C VAL A 145 6.51 6.37 0.51
N PRO A 146 5.59 5.44 0.20
CA PRO A 146 4.24 5.82 -0.15
C PRO A 146 3.38 6.10 1.06
N VAL A 147 2.53 7.11 0.90
CA VAL A 147 1.38 7.42 1.75
C VAL A 147 0.13 7.17 0.91
N TYR A 148 -0.80 6.38 1.40
CA TYR A 148 -1.89 5.84 0.60
C TYR A 148 -3.19 5.66 1.38
N LEU A 149 -4.30 5.71 0.65
CA LEU A 149 -5.58 5.19 1.09
C LEU A 149 -5.58 3.68 0.89
N THR A 150 -6.18 2.95 1.83
CA THR A 150 -6.39 1.51 1.76
C THR A 150 -7.87 1.20 1.93
N GLY A 151 -8.37 0.28 1.11
CA GLY A 151 -9.70 -0.32 1.26
C GLY A 151 -9.55 -1.83 1.30
N LYS A 152 -10.20 -2.48 2.26
CA LYS A 152 -10.12 -3.93 2.47
C LYS A 152 -11.52 -4.50 2.61
N TYR A 153 -11.85 -5.47 1.76
CA TYR A 153 -13.12 -6.19 1.80
C TYR A 153 -12.91 -7.57 2.40
N ASN A 154 -13.45 -7.81 3.59
CA ASN A 154 -13.39 -9.06 4.33
C ASN A 154 -14.54 -9.97 3.91
N PHE A 155 -14.21 -11.22 3.54
CA PHE A 155 -15.20 -12.25 3.29
C PHE A 155 -15.56 -12.94 4.61
N ASN A 156 -16.84 -12.87 4.99
CA ASN A 156 -17.33 -13.58 6.16
C ASN A 156 -17.26 -15.09 5.89
N THR A 157 -16.64 -15.81 6.82
CA THR A 157 -16.67 -17.27 6.87
C THR A 157 -17.15 -17.67 8.26
N ASP A 158 -17.76 -18.85 8.38
CA ASP A 158 -18.17 -19.40 9.68
C ASP A 158 -16.98 -19.95 10.49
N SER A 159 -15.79 -19.38 10.30
CA SER A 159 -14.53 -19.81 10.92
C SER A 159 -13.68 -18.61 11.35
N ASN A 160 -12.62 -18.87 12.11
CA ASN A 160 -11.66 -17.82 12.52
C ASN A 160 -10.82 -17.27 11.36
N TRP A 161 -10.87 -17.92 10.18
CA TRP A 161 -10.19 -17.45 8.98
C TRP A 161 -11.01 -16.37 8.29
N LYS A 162 -10.42 -15.21 8.06
CA LYS A 162 -11.05 -14.08 7.37
C LYS A 162 -10.27 -13.77 6.10
N PRO A 163 -10.59 -14.42 4.96
CA PRO A 163 -10.04 -14.06 3.66
C PRO A 163 -10.46 -12.64 3.31
N TYR A 164 -9.63 -11.92 2.58
CA TYR A 164 -9.95 -10.56 2.13
C TYR A 164 -9.27 -10.22 0.82
N ILE A 165 -9.83 -9.23 0.13
CA ILE A 165 -9.14 -8.49 -0.93
C ILE A 165 -8.88 -7.06 -0.47
N LYS A 166 -7.82 -6.45 -0.98
CA LYS A 166 -7.49 -5.06 -0.67
C LYS A 166 -7.03 -4.28 -1.89
N ALA A 167 -7.23 -2.98 -1.85
CA ALA A 167 -6.72 -2.04 -2.82
C ALA A 167 -6.10 -0.83 -2.12
N ASN A 168 -4.94 -0.40 -2.62
CA ASN A 168 -4.18 0.73 -2.13
C ASN A 168 -4.02 1.77 -3.24
N LEU A 169 -4.21 3.05 -2.94
CA LEU A 169 -3.97 4.14 -3.88
C LEU A 169 -3.38 5.35 -3.16
N GLY A 170 -2.28 5.90 -3.66
CA GLY A 170 -1.61 7.00 -3.00
C GLY A 170 -0.51 7.64 -3.80
N TYR A 171 0.40 8.28 -3.07
CA TYR A 171 1.55 8.99 -3.61
C TYR A 171 2.83 8.46 -2.99
N SER A 172 3.81 8.15 -3.84
CA SER A 172 5.11 7.60 -3.49
C SER A 172 6.18 8.67 -3.54
N PHE A 173 6.82 8.91 -2.39
CA PHE A 173 8.00 9.75 -2.26
C PHE A 173 9.24 8.88 -2.50
N ASN A 174 9.97 9.15 -3.58
CA ASN A 174 11.20 8.44 -3.91
C ASN A 174 12.37 9.10 -3.17
N ILE A 175 13.16 8.28 -2.47
CA ILE A 175 14.24 8.72 -1.59
C ILE A 175 15.49 7.86 -1.79
N GLN A 176 16.62 8.30 -1.23
CA GLN A 176 17.89 7.54 -1.23
C GLN A 176 18.33 7.13 -2.65
N GLU A 177 18.26 8.06 -3.58
CA GLU A 177 18.66 7.88 -4.97
C GLU A 177 20.18 7.63 -5.02
N LYS A 178 20.59 6.49 -5.58
CA LYS A 178 22.00 6.24 -5.88
C LYS A 178 22.33 6.74 -7.29
N ASP A 179 23.52 7.31 -7.46
CA ASP A 179 24.01 7.76 -8.77
C ASP A 179 24.19 6.58 -9.74
N VAL A 180 24.06 6.86 -11.05
CA VAL A 180 24.43 5.93 -12.11
C VAL A 180 25.95 5.91 -12.23
N LYS A 181 26.54 4.73 -12.21
CA LYS A 181 27.99 4.55 -12.35
C LYS A 181 28.30 3.77 -13.63
N ASN A 182 29.10 4.37 -14.49
CA ASN A 182 29.70 3.71 -15.64
C ASN A 182 31.13 3.31 -15.28
N TYR A 183 31.48 2.06 -15.59
CA TYR A 183 32.82 1.53 -15.41
C TYR A 183 33.40 1.22 -16.79
N TYR A 184 34.56 1.78 -17.07
CA TYR A 184 35.40 1.55 -18.26
C TYR A 184 36.83 1.24 -17.79
N GLU A 185 37.67 0.69 -18.67
CA GLU A 185 38.95 0.06 -18.29
C GLU A 185 39.90 1.01 -17.52
N ASN A 186 39.81 2.32 -17.78
CA ASN A 186 40.69 3.36 -17.22
C ASN A 186 39.98 4.41 -16.33
N GLY A 187 38.74 4.19 -15.88
CA GLY A 187 38.07 5.18 -15.02
C GLY A 187 36.63 4.88 -14.63
N ARG A 188 36.02 5.85 -13.94
CA ARG A 188 34.62 5.79 -13.48
C ARG A 188 33.97 7.15 -13.63
N ASP A 189 32.88 7.17 -14.39
CA ASP A 189 31.98 8.31 -14.44
C ASP A 189 30.77 8.07 -13.52
N SER A 190 30.36 9.13 -12.82
CA SER A 190 29.14 9.14 -12.00
C SER A 190 28.17 10.21 -12.50
N TYR A 191 26.97 9.78 -12.88
CA TYR A 191 25.90 10.68 -13.31
C TYR A 191 24.81 10.72 -12.22
N LYS A 192 24.46 11.93 -11.78
CA LYS A 192 23.41 12.13 -10.77
C LYS A 192 22.06 11.69 -11.31
N LEU A 193 21.46 10.71 -10.66
CA LEU A 193 20.11 10.23 -10.98
C LEU A 193 19.10 10.97 -10.10
N LYS A 194 18.15 11.68 -10.72
CA LYS A 194 17.00 12.25 -10.00
C LYS A 194 15.73 11.51 -10.37
N VAL A 195 15.10 10.87 -9.39
CA VAL A 195 13.86 10.08 -9.53
C VAL A 195 12.69 10.89 -8.97
N LYS A 196 11.84 11.37 -9.86
CA LYS A 196 10.63 12.10 -9.46
C LYS A 196 9.65 11.17 -8.76
N ASN A 197 9.04 11.69 -7.70
CA ASN A 197 7.89 11.12 -7.00
C ASN A 197 6.72 10.87 -7.96
N GLY A 198 5.80 9.99 -7.57
CA GLY A 198 4.64 9.69 -8.41
C GLY A 198 3.60 8.82 -7.73
N VAL A 199 2.66 8.29 -8.51
CA VAL A 199 1.51 7.55 -7.98
C VAL A 199 1.96 6.20 -7.42
N TYR A 200 1.35 5.78 -6.32
CA TYR A 200 1.42 4.42 -5.80
C TYR A 200 0.06 3.74 -5.98
N ALA A 201 0.05 2.51 -6.47
CA ALA A 201 -1.15 1.70 -6.55
C ALA A 201 -0.82 0.25 -6.16
N GLY A 202 -1.73 -0.42 -5.47
CA GLY A 202 -1.59 -1.83 -5.14
C GLY A 202 -2.93 -2.55 -5.09
N ILE A 203 -2.94 -3.83 -5.45
CA ILE A 203 -4.08 -4.72 -5.26
C ILE A 203 -3.58 -6.03 -4.69
N GLY A 204 -4.26 -6.54 -3.68
CA GLY A 204 -3.82 -7.73 -2.96
C GLY A 204 -4.96 -8.58 -2.46
N THR A 205 -4.60 -9.78 -2.03
CA THR A 205 -5.48 -10.72 -1.36
C THR A 205 -4.74 -11.30 -0.16
N GLY A 206 -5.46 -11.62 0.89
CA GLY A 206 -4.86 -12.14 2.10
C GLY A 206 -5.85 -12.89 2.96
N VAL A 207 -5.36 -13.36 4.09
CA VAL A 207 -6.17 -14.00 5.11
C VAL A 207 -5.73 -13.50 6.48
N GLU A 208 -6.70 -13.18 7.33
CA GLU A 208 -6.48 -12.93 8.75
C GLU A 208 -6.88 -14.18 9.53
N TYR A 209 -6.09 -14.50 10.55
CA TYR A 209 -6.41 -15.50 11.56
C TYR A 209 -6.15 -14.85 12.91
N ASP A 210 -7.22 -14.59 13.66
CA ASP A 210 -7.21 -13.75 14.86
C ASP A 210 -6.54 -12.39 14.59
N ASN A 211 -5.48 -12.06 15.33
CA ASN A 211 -4.70 -10.83 15.17
C ASN A 211 -3.58 -10.94 14.11
N PHE A 212 -3.35 -12.11 13.52
CA PHE A 212 -2.29 -12.29 12.54
C PHE A 212 -2.85 -12.27 11.13
N LEU A 213 -2.04 -11.80 10.18
CA LEU A 213 -2.42 -11.79 8.77
C LEU A 213 -1.25 -12.16 7.87
N VAL A 214 -1.59 -12.73 6.73
CA VAL A 214 -0.67 -12.94 5.60
C VAL A 214 -1.34 -12.43 4.34
N ASP A 215 -0.64 -11.64 3.54
CA ASP A 215 -1.17 -11.13 2.26
C ASP A 215 -0.15 -11.17 1.12
N LEU A 216 -0.69 -11.31 -0.08
CA LEU A 216 0.04 -11.20 -1.33
C LEU A 216 -0.49 -9.97 -2.08
N THR A 217 0.37 -8.98 -2.26
CA THR A 217 0.00 -7.72 -2.90
C THR A 217 0.84 -7.46 -4.15
N TYR A 218 0.20 -7.15 -5.27
CA TYR A 218 0.86 -6.58 -6.44
C TYR A 218 0.85 -5.06 -6.34
N SER A 219 2.03 -4.45 -6.21
CA SER A 219 2.23 -3.02 -5.99
C SER A 219 3.04 -2.38 -7.10
N VAL A 220 2.68 -1.17 -7.50
CA VAL A 220 3.36 -0.37 -8.52
C VAL A 220 3.64 1.03 -7.99
N ASN A 221 4.91 1.44 -8.06
CA ASN A 221 5.35 2.82 -7.85
C ASN A 221 5.63 3.45 -9.21
N TYR A 222 4.79 4.38 -9.63
CA TYR A 222 5.01 5.15 -10.85
C TYR A 222 6.05 6.23 -10.58
N ALA A 223 7.10 6.28 -11.39
CA ALA A 223 8.19 7.23 -11.20
C ALA A 223 8.70 7.73 -12.53
N LYS A 224 9.26 8.95 -12.54
CA LYS A 224 9.93 9.49 -13.72
C LYS A 224 11.37 9.85 -13.39
N ALA A 225 12.35 9.24 -14.05
CA ALA A 225 13.75 9.61 -13.91
C ALA A 225 14.13 10.74 -14.87
N THR A 226 15.01 11.63 -14.42
CA THR A 226 15.62 12.66 -15.26
C THR A 226 17.14 12.61 -15.09
N ILE A 227 17.86 12.45 -16.20
CA ILE A 227 19.33 12.47 -16.24
C ILE A 227 19.74 13.88 -16.65
N HIS A 228 20.56 14.54 -15.83
CA HIS A 228 21.18 15.83 -16.18
C HIS A 228 22.59 15.55 -16.71
N GLY A 229 22.88 16.00 -17.92
CA GLY A 229 24.24 16.03 -18.49
C GLY A 229 24.53 17.44 -18.98
N ASP A 230 25.77 17.89 -18.81
CA ASP A 230 26.17 19.31 -18.89
C ASP A 230 25.83 20.03 -20.22
N ASN A 231 25.46 19.33 -21.30
CA ASN A 231 25.04 19.93 -22.57
C ASN A 231 23.92 19.17 -23.32
N ALA A 232 23.20 18.25 -22.67
CA ALA A 232 22.20 17.41 -23.34
C ALA A 232 20.77 17.69 -22.86
N LYS A 233 19.82 17.80 -23.81
CA LYS A 233 18.38 17.99 -23.54
C LYS A 233 17.89 17.02 -22.46
N THR A 234 17.32 17.58 -21.39
CA THR A 234 16.75 16.87 -20.24
C THR A 234 15.63 15.90 -20.67
N LYS A 235 15.96 14.63 -20.93
CA LYS A 235 14.98 13.60 -21.31
C LYS A 235 14.40 12.99 -20.03
N SER A 236 13.15 13.32 -19.70
CA SER A 236 12.39 12.64 -18.62
C SER A 236 11.89 11.28 -19.12
N GLN A 237 12.06 10.23 -18.31
CA GLN A 237 11.76 8.84 -18.69
C GLN A 237 10.96 8.14 -17.60
N ARG A 238 10.13 7.16 -17.94
CA ARG A 238 9.40 6.35 -16.96
C ARG A 238 10.34 5.35 -16.30
N LEU A 239 10.28 5.27 -14.97
CA LEU A 239 11.05 4.35 -14.13
C LEU A 239 10.11 3.64 -13.15
N ASP A 240 8.97 3.20 -13.67
CA ASP A 240 7.91 2.57 -12.88
C ASP A 240 8.44 1.27 -12.27
N TYR A 241 8.14 1.02 -11.01
CA TYR A 241 8.61 -0.15 -10.27
C TYR A 241 7.43 -1.00 -9.80
N GLY A 242 7.23 -2.14 -10.46
CA GLY A 242 6.18 -3.10 -10.14
C GLY A 242 6.74 -4.30 -9.38
N ARG A 243 5.99 -4.81 -8.40
CA ARG A 243 6.41 -5.95 -7.57
C ARG A 243 5.25 -6.73 -6.97
N ILE A 244 5.50 -8.02 -6.70
CA ILE A 244 4.67 -8.88 -5.87
C ILE A 244 5.34 -8.98 -4.50
N VAL A 245 4.60 -8.62 -3.46
CA VAL A 245 5.04 -8.60 -2.07
C VAL A 245 4.26 -9.66 -1.30
N LEU A 246 4.99 -10.53 -0.59
CA LEU A 246 4.41 -11.40 0.43
C LEU A 246 4.62 -10.74 1.79
N SER A 247 3.53 -10.46 2.50
CA SER A 247 3.52 -9.75 3.76
C SER A 247 3.00 -10.62 4.89
N VAL A 248 3.61 -10.48 6.06
CA VAL A 248 3.06 -10.94 7.33
C VAL A 248 2.75 -9.73 8.19
N GLY A 249 1.72 -9.79 9.03
CA GLY A 249 1.36 -8.66 9.86
C GLY A 249 0.57 -9.02 11.11
N TYR A 250 0.38 -7.99 11.92
CA TYR A 250 -0.35 -8.04 13.18
C TYR A 250 -1.39 -6.91 13.23
N LYS A 251 -2.60 -7.25 13.66
CA LYS A 251 -3.78 -6.37 13.80
C LYS A 251 -4.01 -6.06 15.28
N LEU A 252 -4.09 -4.77 15.60
CA LEU A 252 -4.54 -4.26 16.89
C LEU A 252 -5.90 -3.62 16.73
N ASP A 253 -6.85 -4.04 17.57
CA ASP A 253 -8.18 -3.44 17.64
C ASP A 253 -8.21 -2.42 18.78
N ILE A 254 -8.63 -1.18 18.49
CA ILE A 254 -8.68 -0.06 19.43
C ILE A 254 -10.05 0.61 19.45
#